data_AF-A0A226WXZ8-F1
#
_entry.id   AF-A0A226WXZ8-F1
#
_cell.length_a   1.000
_cell.length_b   1.000
_cell.length_c   1.000
_cell.angle_alpha   90.00
_cell.angle_beta   90.00
_cell.angle_gamma   90.00
#
_symmetry.space_group_name_H-M   'P 1'
#
loop_
_entity.id
_entity.type
_entity.pdbx_description
1 polymer ?
#
loop_
_entity_poly.entity_id
_entity_poly.type
_entity_poly.pdbx_seq_one_letter_code
_entity_poly.pdbx_strand_id
1 'polypeptide(L)' 'MFSWTELGARHIGIVQSLIVTCRLHDIDPYDYLVDVLQRVGQHPASLAEQLTPRLWKTLFAKNPLRSDLYERDERQSRQ' A
#
# COMPACT_ATOMS: atom_id res chain seq x y z
N MET A 1 -3.44 -19.74 -1.32
CA MET A 1 -2.94 -18.94 -0.17
C MET A 1 -3.15 -19.80 1.07
N PHE A 2 -2.07 -20.29 1.68
CA PHE A 2 -2.14 -21.26 2.78
C PHE A 2 -2.16 -20.52 4.12
N SER A 3 -3.30 -20.52 4.80
CA SER A 3 -3.44 -19.99 6.17
C SER A 3 -3.28 -21.15 7.15
N TRP A 4 -2.05 -21.42 7.60
CA TRP A 4 -1.78 -22.50 8.57
C TRP A 4 -2.23 -22.16 10.00
N THR A 5 -2.68 -20.92 10.24
CA THR A 5 -3.24 -20.46 11.52
C THR A 5 -4.45 -19.54 11.29
N GLU A 6 -5.42 -19.56 12.20
CA GLU A 6 -6.60 -18.66 12.19
C GLU A 6 -6.17 -17.18 12.10
N LEU A 7 -5.09 -16.83 12.81
CA LEU A 7 -4.50 -15.51 12.78
C LEU A 7 -4.00 -15.13 11.38
N GLY A 8 -3.37 -16.06 10.65
CA GLY A 8 -2.95 -15.85 9.27
C GLY A 8 -4.12 -15.58 8.32
N ALA A 9 -5.23 -16.31 8.49
CA ALA A 9 -6.45 -16.10 7.69
C ALA A 9 -7.04 -14.70 7.90
N ARG A 10 -7.04 -14.21 9.15
CA ARG A 10 -7.53 -12.86 9.48
C ARG A 10 -6.69 -11.76 8.84
N HIS A 11 -5.36 -11.83 8.95
CA HIS A 11 -4.47 -10.84 8.36
C HIS A 11 -4.57 -10.81 6.83
N ILE A 12 -4.64 -12.00 6.22
CA ILE A 12 -4.87 -12.11 4.78
C ILE A 12 -6.23 -11.49 4.40
N GLY A 13 -7.29 -11.72 5.16
CA GLY A 13 -8.60 -11.13 4.92
C GLY A 13 -8.57 -9.59 4.93
N ILE A 14 -7.81 -9.00 5.85
CA ILE A 14 -7.64 -7.54 5.93
C ILE A 14 -6.88 -7.03 4.69
N VAL A 15 -5.75 -7.63 4.36
CA VAL A 15 -4.94 -7.23 3.19
C VAL A 15 -5.74 -7.37 1.89
N GLN A 16 -6.47 -8.48 1.72
CA GLN A 16 -7.34 -8.69 0.55
C GLN A 16 -8.44 -7.62 0.46
N SER A 17 -9.07 -7.28 1.59
CA SER A 17 -10.07 -6.22 1.64
C SER A 17 -9.49 -4.86 1.21
N LEU A 18 -8.26 -4.55 1.65
CA LEU A 18 -7.54 -3.34 1.25
C LEU A 18 -7.20 -3.34 -0.25
N ILE A 19 -6.71 -4.47 -0.79
CA ILE A 19 -6.40 -4.60 -2.22
C ILE A 19 -7.65 -4.41 -3.07
N VAL A 20 -8.77 -5.02 -2.70
CA VAL A 20 -10.05 -4.84 -3.39
C VAL A 20 -10.49 -3.38 -3.34
N THR A 21 -10.35 -2.72 -2.19
CA THR A 21 -10.68 -1.30 -2.03
C THR A 21 -9.79 -0.41 -2.91
N CYS A 22 -8.49 -0.71 -3.01
CA CYS A 22 -7.57 0.01 -3.89
C CYS A 22 -8.01 -0.10 -5.36
N ARG A 23 -8.37 -1.32 -5.80
CA ARG A 23 -8.87 -1.57 -7.17
C ARG A 23 -10.16 -0.81 -7.45
N LEU A 24 -11.10 -0.77 -6.50
CA LEU A 24 -12.35 0.00 -6.64
C LEU A 24 -12.11 1.50 -6.79
N HIS A 25 -11.02 2.01 -6.21
CA HIS A 25 -10.65 3.41 -6.27
C HIS A 25 -9.62 3.74 -7.36
N ASP A 26 -9.29 2.80 -8.26
CA ASP A 26 -8.27 2.98 -9.30
C ASP A 26 -6.94 3.46 -8.69
N ILE A 27 -6.48 2.70 -7.70
CA ILE A 27 -5.20 2.89 -7.00
C ILE A 27 -4.38 1.65 -7.23
N ASP A 28 -3.11 1.83 -7.63
CA ASP A 28 -2.18 0.72 -7.68
C ASP A 28 -1.93 0.18 -6.23
N PRO A 29 -2.28 -1.09 -5.94
CA PRO A 29 -2.17 -1.61 -4.59
C PRO A 29 -0.73 -1.71 -4.09
N TYR A 30 0.25 -1.86 -4.99
CA TYR A 30 1.67 -1.92 -4.62
C TYR A 30 2.14 -0.55 -4.14
N ASP A 31 1.86 0.51 -4.91
CA ASP A 31 2.17 1.89 -4.57
C ASP A 31 1.57 2.30 -3.22
N TYR A 32 0.29 1.95 -3.02
CA TYR A 32 -0.41 2.22 -1.77
C TYR A 32 0.22 1.48 -0.59
N LEU A 33 0.42 0.17 -0.70
CA LEU A 33 0.95 -0.63 0.42
C LEU A 33 2.38 -0.23 0.77
N VAL A 34 3.23 0.03 -0.23
CA VAL A 34 4.61 0.46 -0.02
C VAL A 34 4.66 1.82 0.68
N ASP A 35 3.83 2.78 0.28
CA ASP A 35 3.80 4.08 0.96
C ASP A 35 3.24 3.96 2.38
N VAL A 36 2.10 3.28 2.56
CA VAL A 36 1.44 3.17 3.86
C VAL A 36 2.30 2.42 4.88
N LEU A 37 2.97 1.33 4.48
CA LEU A 37 3.83 0.56 5.38
C LEU A 37 5.08 1.35 5.82
N GLN A 38 5.60 2.24 4.97
CA GLN A 38 6.69 3.14 5.35
C GLN A 38 6.19 4.31 6.22
N ARG A 39 5.01 4.82 5.91
CA ARG A 39 4.42 6.00 6.56
C ARG A 39 3.83 5.69 7.94
N VAL A 40 3.33 4.48 8.17
CA VAL A 40 2.65 4.10 9.43
C VAL A 40 3.51 4.30 10.68
N GLY A 41 4.84 4.16 10.55
CA GLY A 41 5.78 4.39 11.66
C GLY A 41 6.07 5.87 11.95
N GLN A 42 5.76 6.76 11.01
CA GLN A 42 6.04 8.21 11.10
C GLN A 42 4.77 9.04 11.25
N HIS A 43 3.60 8.47 10.93
CA HIS A 43 2.32 9.17 10.92
C HIS A 43 1.65 9.13 12.30
N PRO A 44 1.03 10.24 12.77
CA PRO A 44 0.30 10.24 14.02
C PRO A 44 -0.83 9.21 14.01
N ALA A 45 -0.91 8.38 15.06
CA ALA A 45 -1.95 7.35 15.18
C ALA A 45 -3.38 7.92 15.16
N SER A 46 -3.56 9.17 15.62
CA SER A 46 -4.82 9.89 15.59
C SER A 46 -5.31 10.26 14.18
N LEU A 47 -4.46 10.10 13.17
CA LEU A 47 -4.73 10.43 11.77
C LEU A 47 -4.63 9.20 10.85
N ALA A 48 -4.72 7.99 11.42
CA ALA A 48 -4.59 6.74 10.67
C ALA A 48 -5.63 6.60 9.54
N GLU A 49 -6.77 7.28 9.65
CA GLU A 49 -7.80 7.34 8.60
C GLU A 49 -7.26 7.94 7.30
N GLN A 50 -6.29 8.85 7.36
CA GLN A 50 -5.64 9.44 6.18
C GLN A 50 -4.89 8.41 5.34
N LEU A 51 -4.48 7.30 5.97
CA LEU A 51 -3.81 6.19 5.30
C LEU A 51 -4.79 5.24 4.60
N THR A 52 -6.11 5.40 4.77
CA THR A 52 -7.09 4.57 4.04
C THR A 52 -7.03 4.86 2.53
N PRO A 53 -7.33 3.89 1.63
CA PRO A 53 -7.09 4.05 0.19
C PRO A 53 -7.72 5.32 -0.40
N ARG A 54 -8.94 5.65 0.03
CA ARG A 54 -9.67 6.84 -0.45
C ARG A 54 -8.98 8.16 -0.08
N LEU A 55 -8.57 8.33 1.18
CA LEU A 55 -7.91 9.56 1.63
C LEU A 55 -6.46 9.60 1.16
N TRP A 56 -5.78 8.46 1.18
CA TRP A 56 -4.43 8.30 0.66
C TRP A 56 -4.31 8.77 -0.79
N LYS A 57 -5.28 8.41 -1.64
CA LYS A 57 -5.32 8.86 -3.05
C LYS A 57 -5.30 10.39 -3.17
N THR A 58 -5.94 11.07 -2.24
CA THR A 58 -6.08 12.54 -2.28
C THR A 58 -4.86 13.22 -1.67
N LEU A 59 -4.28 12.65 -0.62
CA LEU A 59 -3.25 13.28 0.21
C LEU A 59 -1.82 12.92 -0.22
N PHE A 60 -1.58 11.67 -0.62
CA PHE A 60 -0.23 11.13 -0.76
C PHE A 60 0.08 10.55 -2.14
N ALA A 61 -0.93 10.16 -2.94
CA ALA A 61 -0.69 9.51 -4.24
C ALA A 61 0.13 10.34 -5.25
N LYS A 62 0.20 11.67 -5.09
CA LYS A 62 1.05 12.53 -5.94
C LYS A 62 2.54 12.40 -5.63
N ASN A 63 2.89 12.04 -4.40
CA ASN A 63 4.27 11.88 -3.94
C ASN A 63 4.37 10.77 -2.89
N PRO A 64 4.15 9.50 -3.31
CA PRO A 64 4.25 8.36 -2.41
C PRO A 64 5.71 8.11 -2.02
N LEU A 65 5.93 7.68 -0.78
CA LEU A 65 7.16 7.03 -0.33
C LEU A 65 7.31 5.73 -1.10
N ARG A 66 8.52 5.53 -1.63
CA ARG A 66 8.89 4.39 -2.46
C ARG A 66 9.86 3.51 -1.71
N SER A 67 9.92 2.24 -2.05
CA SER A 67 10.91 1.35 -1.46
C SER A 67 12.32 1.75 -1.92
N ASP A 68 13.33 1.43 -1.13
CA ASP A 68 14.73 1.62 -1.52
C ASP A 68 15.11 0.81 -2.77
N LEU A 69 14.31 -0.21 -3.10
CA LEU A 69 14.43 -1.04 -4.31
C LEU A 69 13.71 -0.44 -5.53
N TYR A 70 13.05 0.71 -5.39
CA TYR A 70 12.29 1.37 -6.46
C TYR A 70 13.18 2.03 -7.53
N GLU A 71 14.51 1.89 -7.45
CA GLU A 71 15.43 2.37 -8.47
C GLU A 71 15.25 1.64 -9.82
N ARG A 72 14.38 2.21 -10.66
CA ARG A 72 14.44 2.23 -12.13
C ARG A 72 14.75 0.89 -12.82
N ASP A 73 13.69 0.18 -13.17
CA ASP A 73 13.60 -0.58 -14.43
C ASP A 73 13.54 0.36 -15.68
N GLU A 74 14.23 1.51 -15.63
CA GLU A 74 14.40 2.42 -16.78
C GLU A 74 15.74 2.21 -17.48
N ARG A 75 16.59 1.29 -17.00
CA ARG A 75 17.81 0.89 -17.71
C ARG A 75 17.60 -0.27 -18.70
N GLN A 76 16.51 -1.04 -18.58
CA GLN A 76 16.27 -2.21 -19.43
C GLN A 76 15.56 -1.89 -20.76
N SER A 77 14.88 -0.73 -20.88
CA SER A 77 14.14 -0.32 -22.09
C SER A 77 14.97 0.51 -23.10
N ARG A 78 16.27 0.72 -22.83
CA ARG A 78 17.20 1.44 -23.72
C ARG A 78 18.29 0.56 -24.36
N GLN A 79 18.16 -0.77 -24.27
CA GLN A 79 19.00 -1.71 -25.02
C GLN A 79 18.21 -2.39 -26.13
#